data_AF-A0A933P7A0-F1
#
_entry.id   AF-A0A933P7A0-F1
#
_cell.length_a   1.000
_cell.length_b   1.000
_cell.length_c   1.000
_cell.angle_alpha   90.00
_cell.angle_beta   90.00
_cell.angle_gamma   90.00
#
_symmetry.space_group_name_H-M   'P 1'
#
loop_
_entity.id
_entity.type
_entity.pdbx_description
1 polymer ?
#
loop_
_entity_poly.entity_id
_entity_poly.type
_entity_poly.pdbx_seq_one_letter_code
_entity_poly.pdbx_strand_id
1 'polypeptide(L)'
;MTDPSRLARLNAIKLTTLVREHIGVDAEFVPGEFPGGAALRHGDDAWVLLADRPDRGRGAALAWALRQGAGTLHVVAESGTGLLARRAEHFAVPVVVWHAEGRVLLPAVPEPLLVPPPVPAAHREFLDVIVDSGAVPHEEFGVLSGEVRGLEVCRVVDDPYLHATRLEVGVGVHDREAFAMLHGDQPAPVALARVVEAVLQHRGGGATGHPLSRLAQERLLRARLVDDPSLIGATAVELAQPPVPRTNLKDPVPCVAVATIGGERVAVVCSMGVDLDAVPYAVDARTAVGLERCMLVVPTRDAIPVQQLLADAVRPPVTIVPVD
;
A
#
# COMPACT_ATOMS: atom_id res chain seq x y z
N MET A 1 8.80 -27.66 4.77
CA MET A 1 8.73 -26.51 5.69
C MET A 1 10.05 -26.40 6.42
N THR A 2 10.79 -25.32 6.16
CA THR A 2 12.02 -25.01 6.91
C THR A 2 11.63 -24.63 8.34
N ASP A 3 12.32 -25.18 9.34
CA ASP A 3 12.15 -24.79 10.74
C ASP A 3 12.38 -23.28 10.91
N PRO A 4 11.42 -22.51 11.47
CA PRO A 4 11.54 -21.05 11.66
C PRO A 4 12.81 -20.64 12.43
N SER A 5 13.22 -21.44 13.43
CA SER A 5 14.44 -21.17 14.21
C SER A 5 15.70 -21.32 13.34
N ARG A 6 15.71 -22.35 12.49
CA ARG A 6 16.78 -22.55 11.51
C ARG A 6 16.85 -21.41 10.50
N LEU A 7 15.70 -20.95 9.98
CA LEU A 7 15.66 -19.85 9.02
C LEU A 7 16.19 -18.55 9.63
N ALA A 8 15.77 -18.21 10.85
CA ALA A 8 16.27 -17.04 11.57
C ALA A 8 17.80 -17.09 11.75
N ARG A 9 18.34 -18.26 12.13
CA ARG A 9 19.80 -18.46 12.24
C ARG A 9 20.53 -18.29 10.92
N LEU A 10 19.96 -18.78 9.81
CA LEU A 10 20.54 -18.61 8.47
C LEU A 10 20.54 -17.13 8.04
N ASN A 11 19.45 -16.41 8.29
CA ASN A 11 19.37 -14.98 7.99
C ASN A 11 20.38 -14.18 8.81
N ALA A 12 20.56 -14.51 10.09
CA ALA A 12 21.58 -13.87 10.94
C ALA A 12 23.00 -14.10 10.39
N ILE A 13 23.34 -15.35 10.04
CA ILE A 13 24.65 -15.68 9.44
C ILE A 13 24.84 -14.91 8.13
N LYS A 14 23.81 -14.85 7.28
CA LYS A 14 23.85 -14.14 6.00
C LYS A 14 24.11 -12.65 6.21
N LEU A 15 23.33 -11.98 7.06
CA LEU A 15 23.50 -10.56 7.34
C LEU A 15 24.90 -10.27 7.91
N THR A 16 25.35 -11.01 8.93
CA THR A 16 26.69 -10.83 9.50
C THR A 16 27.79 -11.01 8.47
N THR A 17 27.66 -11.99 7.57
CA THR A 17 28.64 -12.24 6.50
C THR A 17 28.67 -11.07 5.52
N LEU A 18 27.51 -10.62 5.03
CA LEU A 18 27.42 -9.50 4.09
C LEU A 18 27.99 -8.21 4.67
N VAL A 19 27.65 -7.89 5.93
CA VAL A 19 28.12 -6.68 6.59
C VAL A 19 29.63 -6.76 6.86
N ARG A 20 30.15 -7.92 7.26
CA ARG A 20 31.61 -8.10 7.47
C ARG A 20 32.40 -7.93 6.18
N GLU A 21 31.94 -8.51 5.07
CA GLU A 21 32.59 -8.36 3.76
C GLU A 21 32.54 -6.89 3.28
N HIS A 22 31.49 -6.15 3.65
CA HIS A 22 31.33 -4.75 3.27
C HIS A 22 32.17 -3.76 4.12
N ILE A 23 32.20 -3.95 5.44
CA ILE A 23 32.84 -3.03 6.40
C ILE A 23 34.31 -3.41 6.69
N GLY A 24 34.64 -4.71 6.66
CA GLY A 24 35.97 -5.23 6.99
C GLY A 24 35.95 -6.32 8.09
N VAL A 25 37.05 -7.07 8.17
CA VAL A 25 37.12 -8.34 8.92
C VAL A 25 37.13 -8.17 10.45
N ASP A 26 37.60 -7.03 10.96
CA ASP A 26 37.79 -6.74 12.39
C ASP A 26 36.58 -6.03 13.04
N ALA A 27 35.43 -6.00 12.37
CA ALA A 27 34.22 -5.37 12.87
C ALA A 27 33.52 -6.18 13.98
N GLU A 28 33.21 -5.52 15.10
CA GLU A 28 32.36 -6.07 16.15
C GLU A 28 30.87 -5.84 15.82
N PHE A 29 30.06 -6.88 16.04
CA PHE A 29 28.63 -6.85 15.76
C PHE A 29 27.83 -7.29 16.98
N VAL A 30 26.77 -6.54 17.30
CA VAL A 30 25.78 -6.90 18.32
C VAL A 30 24.53 -7.42 17.63
N PRO A 31 24.20 -8.72 17.73
CA PRO A 31 23.00 -9.29 17.11
C PRO A 31 21.72 -8.69 17.68
N GLY A 32 20.69 -8.57 16.84
CA GLY A 32 19.34 -8.16 17.23
C GLY A 32 18.27 -9.09 16.67
N GLU A 33 17.15 -9.16 17.38
CA GLU A 33 15.99 -9.92 16.92
C GLU A 33 15.17 -9.10 15.92
N PHE A 34 14.86 -9.70 14.77
CA PHE A 34 14.06 -9.08 13.73
C PHE A 34 13.20 -10.13 13.00
N PRO A 35 11.87 -10.11 13.15
CA PRO A 35 10.97 -11.01 12.44
C PRO A 35 11.05 -10.81 10.92
N GLY A 36 10.97 -11.90 10.15
CA GLY A 36 11.02 -11.86 8.67
C GLY A 36 12.42 -11.61 8.09
N GLY A 37 13.46 -11.63 8.93
CA GLY A 37 14.80 -11.24 8.51
C GLY A 37 15.88 -11.51 9.54
N ALA A 38 16.80 -10.57 9.65
CA ALA A 38 17.81 -10.49 10.71
C ALA A 38 18.18 -9.03 10.96
N ALA A 39 18.69 -8.74 12.15
CA ALA A 39 19.25 -7.43 12.46
C ALA A 39 20.55 -7.55 13.25
N LEU A 40 21.41 -6.56 13.11
CA LEU A 40 22.60 -6.38 13.94
C LEU A 40 22.93 -4.90 14.08
N ARG A 41 23.73 -4.56 15.08
CA ARG A 41 24.36 -3.24 15.21
C ARG A 41 25.85 -3.31 14.98
N HIS A 42 26.39 -2.24 14.44
CA HIS A 42 27.81 -1.97 14.37
C HIS A 42 28.04 -0.49 14.76
N GLY A 43 28.58 -0.24 15.95
CA GLY A 43 28.67 1.12 16.49
C GLY A 43 27.30 1.82 16.55
N ASP A 44 27.19 2.95 15.86
CA ASP A 44 25.95 3.73 15.76
C ASP A 44 25.00 3.26 14.64
N ASP A 45 25.44 2.33 13.79
CA ASP A 45 24.67 1.87 12.65
C ASP A 45 23.80 0.65 13.01
N ALA A 46 22.55 0.70 12.57
CA ALA A 46 21.61 -0.41 12.55
C ALA A 46 21.61 -1.07 11.17
N TRP A 47 21.82 -2.38 11.10
CA TRP A 47 21.73 -3.15 9.87
C TRP A 47 20.57 -4.14 9.94
N VAL A 48 19.70 -4.14 8.94
CA VAL A 48 18.53 -5.02 8.87
C VAL A 48 18.50 -5.71 7.51
N LEU A 49 18.45 -7.04 7.52
CA LEU A 49 18.16 -7.86 6.34
C LEU A 49 16.65 -8.10 6.25
N LEU A 50 16.03 -7.65 5.16
CA LEU A 50 14.66 -8.02 4.79
C LEU A 50 14.70 -9.27 3.91
N ALA A 51 14.55 -10.44 4.53
CA ALA A 51 14.64 -11.73 3.84
C ALA A 51 13.28 -12.20 3.30
N ASP A 52 12.19 -11.81 3.96
CA ASP A 52 10.82 -12.12 3.57
C ASP A 52 10.05 -10.83 3.24
N ARG A 53 9.31 -10.84 2.14
CA ARG A 53 8.52 -9.69 1.63
C ARG A 53 9.23 -8.34 1.81
N PRO A 54 10.34 -8.09 1.08
CA PRO A 54 11.11 -6.86 1.24
C PRO A 54 10.28 -5.58 1.00
N ASP A 55 9.20 -5.68 0.24
CA ASP A 55 8.21 -4.60 0.03
C ASP A 55 7.40 -4.22 1.29
N ARG A 56 7.43 -5.04 2.36
CA ARG A 56 6.62 -4.94 3.60
C ARG A 56 7.45 -5.06 4.89
N GLY A 57 8.75 -4.79 4.84
CA GLY A 57 9.64 -4.92 6.00
C GLY A 57 10.20 -3.60 6.54
N ARG A 58 9.94 -2.49 5.86
CA ARG A 58 10.74 -1.28 6.05
C ARG A 58 10.32 -0.47 7.26
N GLY A 59 9.02 -0.31 7.47
CA GLY A 59 8.48 0.30 8.68
C GLY A 59 8.96 -0.41 9.94
N ALA A 60 9.03 -1.75 9.89
CA ALA A 60 9.58 -2.55 10.98
C ALA A 60 11.09 -2.31 11.18
N ALA A 61 11.88 -2.26 10.10
CA ALA A 61 13.30 -1.98 10.16
C ALA A 61 13.60 -0.59 10.78
N LEU A 62 12.83 0.42 10.38
CA LEU A 62 12.93 1.77 10.95
C LEU A 62 12.51 1.82 12.41
N ALA A 63 11.41 1.16 12.77
CA ALA A 63 10.97 1.08 14.17
C ALA A 63 12.02 0.39 15.04
N TRP A 64 12.65 -0.66 14.53
CA TRP A 64 13.74 -1.35 15.20
C TRP A 64 14.94 -0.43 15.39
N ALA A 65 15.43 0.23 14.33
CA ALA A 65 16.57 1.15 14.40
C ALA A 65 16.34 2.31 15.39
N LEU A 66 15.15 2.92 15.37
CA LEU A 66 14.78 3.99 16.30
C LEU A 66 14.80 3.51 17.76
N ARG A 67 14.31 2.30 18.04
CA ARG A 67 14.36 1.70 19.39
C ARG A 67 15.78 1.38 19.84
N GLN A 68 16.68 1.07 18.91
CA GLN A 68 18.09 0.88 19.19
C GLN A 68 18.84 2.22 19.38
N GLY A 69 18.21 3.35 19.07
CA GLY A 69 18.87 4.66 19.08
C GLY A 69 20.01 4.74 18.06
N ALA A 70 19.84 4.10 16.89
CA ALA A 70 20.85 4.11 15.84
C ALA A 70 20.86 5.46 15.08
N GLY A 71 22.05 5.95 14.76
CA GLY A 71 22.26 7.15 13.94
C GLY A 71 21.97 6.93 12.45
N THR A 72 22.18 5.71 11.94
CA THR A 72 21.89 5.33 10.54
C THR A 72 21.20 3.98 10.49
N LEU A 73 20.22 3.82 9.59
CA LEU A 73 19.67 2.51 9.24
C LEU A 73 20.16 2.06 7.86
N HIS A 74 20.77 0.88 7.81
CA HIS A 74 21.14 0.17 6.60
C HIS A 74 20.15 -0.98 6.36
N VAL A 75 19.40 -0.92 5.26
CA VAL A 75 18.45 -1.95 4.85
C VAL A 75 19.05 -2.78 3.73
N VAL A 76 19.11 -4.11 3.92
CA VAL A 76 19.65 -5.06 2.95
C VAL A 76 18.51 -5.92 2.42
N ALA A 77 18.40 -6.07 1.11
CA ALA A 77 17.46 -7.00 0.48
C ALA A 77 18.00 -7.54 -0.86
N GLU A 78 17.49 -8.69 -1.31
CA GLU A 78 17.85 -9.28 -2.60
C GLU A 78 16.90 -8.89 -3.74
N SER A 79 15.78 -8.23 -3.43
CA SER A 79 14.81 -7.78 -4.42
C SER A 79 14.01 -6.59 -3.88
N GLY A 80 13.32 -5.86 -4.77
CA GLY A 80 12.50 -4.71 -4.39
C GLY A 80 13.28 -3.52 -3.83
N THR A 81 14.60 -3.49 -4.00
CA THR A 81 15.48 -2.47 -3.42
C THR A 81 15.30 -1.08 -4.03
N GLY A 82 14.85 -0.99 -5.29
CA GLY A 82 14.49 0.27 -5.92
C GLY A 82 13.35 0.99 -5.22
N LEU A 83 12.24 0.28 -4.95
CA LEU A 83 11.10 0.77 -4.18
C LEU A 83 11.50 1.15 -2.75
N LEU A 84 12.29 0.29 -2.09
CA LEU A 84 12.80 0.56 -0.74
C LEU A 84 13.62 1.86 -0.70
N ALA A 85 14.49 2.05 -1.68
CA ALA A 85 15.34 3.23 -1.83
C ALA A 85 14.53 4.49 -2.16
N ARG A 86 13.55 4.41 -3.09
CA ARG A 86 12.65 5.53 -3.39
C ARG A 86 11.93 6.04 -2.16
N ARG A 87 11.45 5.12 -1.32
CA ARG A 87 10.75 5.50 -0.11
C ARG A 87 11.69 6.03 0.97
N ALA A 88 13.01 5.78 0.90
CA ALA A 88 14.00 5.96 1.99
C ALA A 88 14.26 7.43 2.33
N GLU A 89 13.87 8.31 1.43
CA GLU A 89 13.97 9.75 1.60
C GLU A 89 13.02 10.25 2.69
N HIS A 90 13.29 11.46 3.18
CA HIS A 90 12.44 12.20 4.12
C HIS A 90 12.38 11.68 5.57
N PHE A 91 13.27 10.79 6.00
CA PHE A 91 13.40 10.41 7.41
C PHE A 91 14.53 11.17 8.11
N ALA A 92 14.34 11.49 9.39
CA ALA A 92 15.34 12.15 10.21
C ALA A 92 16.57 11.27 10.47
N VAL A 93 16.36 9.96 10.61
CA VAL A 93 17.42 8.96 10.59
C VAL A 93 17.72 8.64 9.12
N PRO A 94 18.96 8.85 8.64
CA PRO A 94 19.36 8.45 7.31
C PRO A 94 19.12 6.95 7.08
N VAL A 95 18.51 6.62 5.94
CA VAL A 95 18.24 5.24 5.53
C VAL A 95 19.02 4.93 4.26
N VAL A 96 19.95 3.98 4.33
CA VAL A 96 20.75 3.51 3.20
C VAL A 96 20.24 2.13 2.78
N VAL A 97 19.91 1.96 1.50
CA VAL A 97 19.38 0.70 0.98
C VAL A 97 20.44 0.00 0.13
N TRP A 98 20.61 -1.30 0.37
CA TRP A 98 21.59 -2.15 -0.28
C TRP A 98 20.90 -3.32 -1.00
N HIS A 99 21.29 -3.54 -2.25
CA HIS A 99 21.01 -4.76 -2.97
C HIS A 99 22.10 -5.80 -2.70
N ALA A 100 21.71 -6.94 -2.14
CA ALA A 100 22.61 -8.06 -1.91
C ALA A 100 22.70 -8.91 -3.20
N GLU A 101 23.87 -8.87 -3.85
CA GLU A 101 24.20 -9.71 -5.00
C GLU A 101 25.30 -10.69 -4.58
N GLY A 102 24.93 -11.94 -4.31
CA GLY A 102 25.84 -12.93 -3.76
C GLY A 102 26.39 -12.53 -2.39
N ARG A 103 27.66 -12.09 -2.34
CA ARG A 103 28.35 -11.61 -1.12
C ARG A 103 28.62 -10.10 -1.13
N VAL A 104 28.18 -9.40 -2.16
CA VAL A 104 28.46 -7.97 -2.34
C VAL A 104 27.20 -7.17 -2.01
N LEU A 105 27.39 -6.05 -1.30
CA LEU A 105 26.35 -5.06 -1.09
C LEU A 105 26.54 -3.92 -2.10
N LEU A 106 25.57 -3.77 -3.00
CA LEU A 106 25.53 -2.71 -4.00
C LEU A 106 24.56 -1.62 -3.52
N PRO A 107 24.92 -0.32 -3.57
CA PRO A 107 23.97 0.75 -3.28
C PRO A 107 22.74 0.64 -4.18
N ALA A 108 21.55 0.64 -3.58
CA ALA A 108 20.31 0.59 -4.34
C ALA A 108 20.02 1.95 -4.96
N VAL A 109 19.62 1.95 -6.23
CA VAL A 109 19.16 3.16 -6.93
C VAL A 109 17.65 3.29 -6.73
N PRO A 110 17.14 4.44 -6.24
CA PRO A 110 15.71 4.72 -6.18
C PRO A 110 15.04 4.47 -7.53
N GLU A 111 13.99 3.65 -7.53
CA GLU A 111 13.15 3.54 -8.72
C GLU A 111 12.39 4.86 -8.93
N PRO A 112 12.10 5.29 -10.17
CA PRO A 112 11.26 6.46 -10.40
C PRO A 112 9.82 6.20 -9.97
N LEU A 113 9.05 7.28 -9.76
CA LEU A 113 7.59 7.16 -9.66
C LEU A 113 7.02 6.68 -10.99
N LEU A 114 6.03 5.80 -10.92
CA LEU A 114 5.30 5.36 -12.09
C LEU A 114 4.49 6.54 -12.64
N VAL A 115 4.55 6.72 -13.96
CA VAL A 115 3.61 7.60 -14.67
C VAL A 115 2.43 6.72 -15.11
N PRO A 116 1.26 6.86 -14.48
CA PRO A 116 0.12 6.02 -14.81
C PRO A 116 -0.32 6.27 -16.26
N PRO A 117 -0.57 5.22 -17.07
CA PRO A 117 -1.12 5.42 -18.40
C PRO A 117 -2.52 6.03 -18.30
N PRO A 118 -2.95 6.84 -19.29
CA PRO A 118 -4.32 7.33 -19.33
C PRO A 118 -5.29 6.18 -19.57
N VAL A 119 -6.51 6.29 -19.04
CA VAL A 119 -7.60 5.37 -19.38
C VAL A 119 -7.93 5.51 -20.87
N PRO A 120 -8.05 4.40 -21.64
CA PRO A 120 -8.43 4.44 -23.04
C PRO A 120 -9.78 5.13 -23.26
N ALA A 121 -9.92 5.89 -24.35
CA ALA A 121 -11.17 6.60 -24.66
C ALA A 121 -12.38 5.65 -24.78
N ALA A 122 -12.18 4.49 -25.44
CA ALA A 122 -13.21 3.47 -25.57
C ALA A 122 -13.68 2.91 -24.20
N HIS A 123 -12.82 2.92 -23.18
CA HIS A 123 -13.22 2.49 -21.84
C HIS A 123 -14.16 3.52 -21.20
N ARG A 124 -13.92 4.82 -21.44
CA ARG A 124 -14.75 5.90 -20.89
C ARG A 124 -16.18 5.92 -21.44
N GLU A 125 -16.45 5.24 -22.54
CA GLU A 125 -17.82 5.04 -23.05
C GLU A 125 -18.73 4.29 -22.05
N PHE A 126 -18.14 3.60 -21.07
CA PHE A 126 -18.86 2.87 -20.02
C PHE A 126 -19.13 3.71 -18.75
N LEU A 127 -18.73 4.98 -18.69
CA LEU A 127 -18.94 5.83 -17.51
C LEU A 127 -20.41 5.92 -17.12
N ASP A 128 -21.28 6.27 -18.07
CA ASP A 128 -22.71 6.41 -17.85
C ASP A 128 -23.34 5.07 -17.43
N VAL A 129 -22.90 3.96 -18.03
CA VAL A 129 -23.36 2.61 -17.65
C VAL A 129 -23.03 2.28 -16.19
N ILE A 130 -21.83 2.63 -15.72
CA ILE A 130 -21.40 2.42 -14.34
C ILE A 130 -22.25 3.27 -13.38
N VAL A 131 -22.46 4.54 -13.72
CA VAL A 131 -23.26 5.49 -12.92
C VAL A 131 -24.72 5.06 -12.86
N ASP A 132 -25.34 4.78 -14.00
CA ASP A 132 -26.75 4.37 -14.11
C ASP A 132 -27.03 3.04 -13.40
N SER A 133 -26.02 2.18 -13.27
CA SER A 133 -26.11 0.92 -12.52
C SER A 133 -25.91 1.10 -11.01
N GLY A 134 -25.63 2.32 -10.52
CA GLY A 134 -25.49 2.65 -9.11
C GLY A 134 -24.07 2.48 -8.52
N ALA A 135 -23.05 2.33 -9.36
CA ALA A 135 -21.64 2.30 -8.93
C ALA A 135 -20.95 3.65 -9.19
N VAL A 136 -19.86 3.90 -8.47
CA VAL A 136 -19.03 5.11 -8.65
C VAL A 136 -17.88 4.78 -9.61
N PRO A 137 -17.75 5.46 -10.76
CA PRO A 137 -16.62 5.24 -11.66
C PRO A 137 -15.31 5.70 -11.02
N HIS A 138 -14.26 4.90 -11.20
CA HIS A 138 -12.92 5.17 -10.67
C HIS A 138 -11.88 4.86 -11.75
N GLU A 139 -11.04 5.85 -12.07
CA GLU A 139 -9.90 5.71 -12.98
C GLU A 139 -8.61 5.56 -12.16
N GLU A 140 -7.94 4.42 -12.26
CA GLU A 140 -6.69 4.15 -11.54
C GLU A 140 -5.75 3.34 -12.45
N PHE A 141 -4.50 3.81 -12.65
CA PHE A 141 -3.49 3.12 -13.46
C PHE A 141 -3.96 2.67 -14.86
N GLY A 142 -4.67 3.54 -15.58
CA GLY A 142 -5.15 3.29 -16.94
C GLY A 142 -6.34 2.35 -17.02
N VAL A 143 -6.95 2.01 -15.88
CA VAL A 143 -8.15 1.17 -15.82
C VAL A 143 -9.34 2.00 -15.37
N LEU A 144 -10.47 1.86 -16.07
CA LEU A 144 -11.77 2.27 -15.58
C LEU A 144 -12.46 1.12 -14.85
N SER A 145 -12.86 1.36 -13.61
CA SER A 145 -13.67 0.43 -12.81
C SER A 145 -14.88 1.12 -12.20
N GLY A 146 -15.84 0.33 -11.72
CA GLY A 146 -16.93 0.80 -10.88
C GLY A 146 -16.77 0.31 -9.45
N GLU A 147 -16.88 1.22 -8.48
CA GLU A 147 -16.75 0.92 -7.06
C GLU A 147 -18.07 1.14 -6.30
N VAL A 148 -18.33 0.29 -5.31
CA VAL A 148 -19.40 0.47 -4.32
C VAL A 148 -18.75 0.51 -2.94
N ARG A 149 -18.78 1.68 -2.30
CA ARG A 149 -18.11 1.92 -1.00
C ARG A 149 -16.66 1.41 -0.99
N GLY A 150 -15.91 1.78 -2.03
CA GLY A 150 -14.51 1.41 -2.22
C GLY A 150 -14.24 -0.03 -2.67
N LEU A 151 -15.28 -0.85 -2.92
CA LEU A 151 -15.12 -2.19 -3.47
C LEU A 151 -15.33 -2.17 -4.99
N GLU A 152 -14.32 -2.58 -5.76
CA GLU A 152 -14.46 -2.81 -7.20
C GLU A 152 -15.50 -3.90 -7.47
N VAL A 153 -16.56 -3.57 -8.22
CA VAL A 153 -17.66 -4.46 -8.62
C VAL A 153 -17.75 -4.66 -10.12
N CYS A 154 -17.06 -3.84 -10.90
CA CYS A 154 -16.88 -4.04 -12.32
C CYS A 154 -15.59 -3.41 -12.82
N ARG A 155 -15.13 -3.86 -13.98
CA ARG A 155 -13.91 -3.38 -14.64
C ARG A 155 -14.12 -3.38 -16.15
N VAL A 156 -13.71 -2.31 -16.81
CA VAL A 156 -13.67 -2.25 -18.27
C VAL A 156 -12.38 -2.89 -18.76
N VAL A 157 -12.49 -3.78 -19.74
CA VAL A 157 -11.36 -4.52 -20.32
C VAL A 157 -11.50 -4.60 -21.83
N ASP A 158 -10.38 -4.77 -22.51
CA ASP A 158 -10.36 -5.13 -23.92
C ASP A 158 -10.26 -6.65 -24.05
N ASP A 159 -11.18 -7.26 -24.80
CA ASP A 159 -11.12 -8.67 -25.13
C ASP A 159 -10.03 -8.90 -26.20
N PRO A 160 -8.97 -9.66 -25.88
CA PRO A 160 -7.84 -9.82 -26.80
C PRO A 160 -8.18 -10.67 -28.03
N TYR A 161 -9.27 -11.45 -27.99
CA TYR A 161 -9.69 -12.33 -29.08
C TYR A 161 -10.79 -11.71 -29.94
N LEU A 162 -11.73 -11.02 -29.31
CA LEU A 162 -12.86 -10.38 -29.98
C LEU A 162 -12.56 -8.94 -30.41
N HIS A 163 -11.43 -8.37 -29.98
CA HIS A 163 -11.04 -6.98 -30.23
C HIS A 163 -12.16 -5.99 -29.86
N ALA A 164 -12.86 -6.27 -28.77
CA ALA A 164 -14.00 -5.50 -28.30
C ALA A 164 -13.79 -5.07 -26.84
N THR A 165 -14.12 -3.83 -26.53
CA THR A 165 -14.17 -3.34 -25.15
C THR A 165 -15.46 -3.81 -24.48
N ARG A 166 -15.35 -4.34 -23.26
CA ARG A 166 -16.49 -4.84 -22.50
C ARG A 166 -16.39 -4.50 -21.03
N LEU A 167 -17.53 -4.49 -20.36
CA LEU A 167 -17.64 -4.35 -18.91
C LEU A 167 -17.73 -5.73 -18.27
N GLU A 168 -16.71 -6.13 -17.51
CA GLU A 168 -16.76 -7.33 -16.68
C GLU A 168 -17.33 -7.01 -15.30
N VAL A 169 -18.35 -7.76 -14.88
CA VAL A 169 -19.09 -7.55 -13.62
C VAL A 169 -18.73 -8.65 -12.62
N GLY A 170 -18.42 -8.27 -11.38
CA GLY A 170 -18.01 -9.16 -10.30
C GLY A 170 -16.93 -8.57 -9.38
N VAL A 171 -16.82 -9.12 -8.17
CA VAL A 171 -15.87 -8.71 -7.13
C VAL A 171 -14.57 -9.52 -7.24
N GLY A 172 -13.58 -8.93 -7.92
CA GLY A 172 -12.28 -9.56 -8.18
C GLY A 172 -12.28 -10.49 -9.40
N VAL A 173 -11.08 -10.88 -9.84
CA VAL A 173 -10.86 -11.56 -11.13
C VAL A 173 -11.67 -12.86 -11.25
N HIS A 174 -11.55 -13.75 -10.26
CA HIS A 174 -12.24 -15.05 -10.31
C HIS A 174 -13.76 -14.94 -10.27
N ASP A 175 -14.30 -13.94 -9.58
CA ASP A 175 -15.75 -13.71 -9.55
C ASP A 175 -16.24 -13.22 -10.92
N ARG A 176 -15.48 -12.33 -11.58
CA ARG A 176 -15.79 -11.87 -12.94
C ARG A 176 -15.70 -12.98 -13.99
N GLU A 177 -14.68 -13.83 -13.89
CA GLU A 177 -14.54 -15.02 -14.75
C GLU A 177 -15.74 -15.97 -14.57
N ALA A 178 -16.08 -16.29 -13.32
CA ALA A 178 -17.23 -17.15 -13.00
C ALA A 178 -18.55 -16.51 -13.46
N PHE A 179 -18.71 -15.20 -13.27
CA PHE A 179 -19.89 -14.46 -13.70
C PHE A 179 -20.05 -14.52 -15.22
N ALA A 180 -18.96 -14.29 -15.97
CA ALA A 180 -18.97 -14.38 -17.43
C ALA A 180 -19.34 -15.79 -17.93
N MET A 181 -18.86 -16.85 -17.27
CA MET A 181 -19.20 -18.24 -17.62
C MET A 181 -20.67 -18.58 -17.32
N LEU A 182 -21.23 -18.06 -16.23
CA LEU A 182 -22.57 -18.41 -15.76
C LEU A 182 -23.68 -17.51 -16.34
N HIS A 183 -23.35 -16.27 -16.70
CA HIS A 183 -24.32 -15.22 -17.05
C HIS A 183 -23.94 -14.47 -18.34
N GLY A 184 -23.18 -15.10 -19.26
CA GLY A 184 -22.65 -14.45 -20.46
C GLY A 184 -23.69 -13.79 -21.39
N ASP A 185 -24.95 -14.23 -21.34
CA ASP A 185 -26.05 -13.67 -22.15
C ASP A 185 -26.78 -12.49 -21.46
N GLN A 186 -26.46 -12.18 -20.20
CA GLN A 186 -27.13 -11.11 -19.47
C GLN A 186 -26.57 -9.74 -19.84
N PRO A 187 -27.41 -8.72 -20.10
CA PRO A 187 -26.94 -7.35 -20.31
C PRO A 187 -26.14 -6.83 -19.10
N ALA A 188 -24.94 -6.31 -19.35
CA ALA A 188 -24.02 -5.84 -18.31
C ALA A 188 -24.62 -4.82 -17.32
N PRO A 189 -25.48 -3.84 -17.72
CA PRO A 189 -26.09 -2.91 -16.77
C PRO A 189 -27.00 -3.62 -15.75
N VAL A 190 -27.77 -4.62 -16.19
CA VAL A 190 -28.68 -5.38 -15.32
C VAL A 190 -27.89 -6.26 -14.36
N ALA A 191 -26.80 -6.88 -14.83
CA ALA A 191 -25.88 -7.64 -14.01
C ALA A 191 -25.22 -6.74 -12.94
N LEU A 192 -24.71 -5.58 -13.35
CA LEU A 192 -24.04 -4.64 -12.44
C LEU A 192 -24.97 -4.13 -11.35
N ALA A 193 -26.19 -3.70 -11.70
CA ALA A 193 -27.16 -3.22 -10.72
C ALA A 193 -27.46 -4.26 -9.62
N ARG A 194 -27.53 -5.56 -9.96
CA ARG A 194 -27.70 -6.65 -8.98
C ARG A 194 -26.49 -6.81 -8.06
N VAL A 195 -25.28 -6.75 -8.61
CA VAL A 195 -24.05 -6.82 -7.80
C VAL A 195 -23.95 -5.60 -6.87
N VAL A 196 -24.28 -4.41 -7.36
CA VAL A 196 -24.33 -3.18 -6.55
C VAL A 196 -25.29 -3.35 -5.37
N GLU A 197 -26.51 -3.83 -5.61
CA GLU A 197 -27.49 -4.07 -4.55
C GLU A 197 -26.97 -5.06 -3.50
N ALA A 198 -26.42 -6.19 -3.92
CA ALA A 198 -25.86 -7.20 -3.01
C ALA A 198 -24.69 -6.64 -2.18
N VAL A 199 -23.80 -5.85 -2.79
CA VAL A 199 -22.66 -5.24 -2.09
C VAL A 199 -23.12 -4.20 -1.08
N LEU A 200 -24.10 -3.37 -1.42
CA LEU A 200 -24.66 -2.37 -0.50
C LEU A 200 -25.29 -3.01 0.74
N GLN A 201 -25.99 -4.15 0.57
CA GLN A 201 -26.56 -4.92 1.69
C GLN A 201 -25.46 -5.41 2.67
N HIS A 202 -24.30 -5.81 2.17
CA HIS A 202 -23.23 -6.41 2.97
C HIS A 202 -22.12 -5.44 3.43
N ARG A 203 -22.00 -4.25 2.84
CA ARG A 203 -21.02 -3.22 3.24
C ARG A 203 -21.65 -2.10 4.08
N GLY A 204 -22.90 -2.25 4.52
CA GLY A 204 -23.53 -1.40 5.55
C GLY A 204 -23.00 -1.69 6.95
N GLY A 205 -23.06 -0.68 7.84
CA GLY A 205 -22.49 -0.73 9.19
C GLY A 205 -22.99 -1.85 10.13
N GLY A 206 -23.97 -2.65 9.70
CA GLY A 206 -24.56 -3.76 10.48
C GLY A 206 -24.26 -5.17 9.96
N ALA A 207 -23.63 -5.35 8.79
CA ALA A 207 -23.42 -6.67 8.18
C ALA A 207 -22.10 -7.32 8.63
N THR A 208 -21.94 -7.50 9.95
CA THR A 208 -20.73 -8.08 10.53
C THR A 208 -20.60 -9.56 10.16
N GLY A 209 -19.63 -9.90 9.31
CA GLY A 209 -19.24 -11.29 9.04
C GLY A 209 -19.22 -11.71 7.57
N HIS A 210 -19.84 -10.95 6.66
CA HIS A 210 -19.81 -11.29 5.24
C HIS A 210 -18.41 -11.02 4.62
N PRO A 211 -17.88 -11.86 3.71
CA PRO A 211 -16.57 -11.59 3.07
C PRO A 211 -16.49 -10.22 2.40
N LEU A 212 -17.56 -9.77 1.73
CA LEU A 212 -17.62 -8.45 1.08
C LEU A 212 -17.47 -7.28 2.07
N SER A 213 -17.84 -7.48 3.34
CA SER A 213 -17.68 -6.46 4.38
C SER A 213 -16.24 -6.31 4.85
N ARG A 214 -15.33 -7.24 4.47
CA ARG A 214 -13.93 -7.31 4.92
C ARG A 214 -12.90 -7.05 3.83
N LEU A 215 -13.31 -7.00 2.56
CA LEU A 215 -12.42 -6.72 1.43
C LEU A 215 -12.20 -5.21 1.28
N ALA A 216 -11.02 -4.82 0.77
CA ALA A 216 -10.67 -3.43 0.44
C ALA A 216 -11.09 -2.42 1.53
N GLN A 217 -10.73 -2.70 2.78
CA GLN A 217 -11.16 -1.89 3.91
C GLN A 217 -10.54 -0.49 3.89
N GLU A 218 -9.35 -0.35 3.31
CA GLU A 218 -8.69 0.94 3.14
C GLU A 218 -9.51 1.83 2.21
N ARG A 219 -10.01 1.26 1.11
CA ARG A 219 -10.90 1.96 0.18
C ARG A 219 -12.28 2.19 0.76
N LEU A 220 -12.78 1.32 1.66
CA LEU A 220 -14.01 1.59 2.41
C LEU A 220 -13.84 2.83 3.28
N LEU A 221 -12.73 2.92 4.00
CA LEU A 221 -12.38 4.08 4.81
C LEU A 221 -12.28 5.33 3.94
N ARG A 222 -11.56 5.29 2.82
CA ARG A 222 -11.50 6.40 1.86
C ARG A 222 -12.88 6.82 1.36
N ALA A 223 -13.75 5.87 1.00
CA ALA A 223 -15.10 6.17 0.55
C ALA A 223 -15.91 6.90 1.63
N ARG A 224 -15.78 6.52 2.90
CA ARG A 224 -16.39 7.24 4.02
C ARG A 224 -15.89 8.69 4.13
N LEU A 225 -14.60 8.93 3.89
CA LEU A 225 -14.03 10.29 3.92
C LEU A 225 -14.50 11.14 2.73
N VAL A 226 -14.77 10.52 1.58
CA VAL A 226 -15.38 11.20 0.43
C VAL A 226 -16.83 11.56 0.75
N ASP A 227 -17.58 10.64 1.36
CA ASP A 227 -18.98 10.86 1.76
C ASP A 227 -19.10 11.90 2.91
N ASP A 228 -18.16 11.89 3.86
CA ASP A 228 -18.09 12.83 4.98
C ASP A 228 -16.65 13.35 5.21
N PRO A 229 -16.23 14.40 4.49
CA PRO A 229 -14.93 15.04 4.66
C PRO A 229 -14.66 15.59 6.06
N SER A 230 -15.73 15.88 6.83
CA SER A 230 -15.60 16.52 8.15
C SER A 230 -14.93 15.62 9.19
N LEU A 231 -14.92 14.30 8.97
CA LEU A 231 -14.23 13.30 9.80
C LEU A 231 -12.73 13.57 9.98
N ILE A 232 -12.11 14.27 9.02
CA ILE A 232 -10.70 14.68 9.06
C ILE A 232 -10.53 16.20 9.06
N GLY A 233 -11.60 16.94 9.34
CA GLY A 233 -11.62 18.41 9.29
C GLY A 233 -11.46 18.99 7.88
N ALA A 234 -11.75 18.20 6.84
CA ALA A 234 -11.70 18.64 5.45
C ALA A 234 -13.04 19.18 4.97
N THR A 235 -13.01 20.03 3.95
CA THR A 235 -14.21 20.49 3.23
C THR A 235 -14.49 19.65 1.98
N ALA A 236 -13.49 18.96 1.46
CA ALA A 236 -13.60 18.07 0.32
C ALA A 236 -12.51 16.99 0.39
N VAL A 237 -12.82 15.79 -0.12
CA VAL A 237 -11.87 14.69 -0.31
C VAL A 237 -12.08 14.13 -1.72
N GLU A 238 -11.02 14.10 -2.50
CA GLU A 238 -11.02 13.61 -3.88
C GLU A 238 -10.11 12.38 -4.01
N LEU A 239 -10.53 11.42 -4.83
CA LEU A 239 -9.74 10.22 -5.13
C LEU A 239 -8.41 10.62 -5.78
N ALA A 240 -7.32 9.96 -5.39
CA ALA A 240 -6.01 10.14 -6.01
C ALA A 240 -5.33 8.80 -6.27
N GLN A 241 -4.48 8.76 -7.30
CA GLN A 241 -3.79 7.54 -7.66
C GLN A 241 -2.71 7.19 -6.61
N PRO A 242 -2.60 5.91 -6.20
CA PRO A 242 -1.53 5.49 -5.32
C PRO A 242 -0.16 5.50 -6.02
N PRO A 243 0.96 5.54 -5.28
CA PRO A 243 2.32 5.52 -5.87
C PRO A 243 2.68 4.18 -6.51
N VAL A 244 1.94 3.12 -6.20
CA VAL A 244 2.10 1.77 -6.76
C VAL A 244 0.73 1.16 -7.06
N PRO A 245 0.58 0.38 -8.14
CA PRO A 245 -0.68 -0.27 -8.47
C PRO A 245 -1.02 -1.35 -7.44
N ARG A 246 -2.31 -1.46 -7.10
CA ARG A 246 -2.81 -2.58 -6.31
C ARG A 246 -2.86 -3.83 -7.19
N THR A 247 -2.16 -4.89 -6.80
CA THR A 247 -2.08 -6.15 -7.54
C THR A 247 -3.21 -7.12 -7.22
N ASN A 248 -3.73 -7.08 -5.98
CA ASN A 248 -4.75 -8.02 -5.51
C ASN A 248 -5.76 -7.29 -4.61
N LEU A 249 -7.03 -7.66 -4.75
CA LEU A 249 -8.12 -7.13 -3.93
C LEU A 249 -8.01 -7.52 -2.45
N LYS A 250 -7.40 -8.67 -2.16
CA LYS A 250 -7.25 -9.22 -0.80
C LYS A 250 -6.05 -8.65 -0.05
N ASP A 251 -5.12 -8.02 -0.76
CA ASP A 251 -3.91 -7.48 -0.12
C ASP A 251 -4.27 -6.18 0.61
N PRO A 252 -3.84 -6.01 1.87
CA PRO A 252 -4.05 -4.78 2.62
C PRO A 252 -3.10 -3.70 2.13
N VAL A 253 -3.47 -3.05 1.03
CA VAL A 253 -2.69 -1.99 0.37
C VAL A 253 -3.35 -0.65 0.68
N PRO A 254 -2.65 0.33 1.29
CA PRO A 254 -3.22 1.64 1.55
C PRO A 254 -3.72 2.31 0.25
N CYS A 255 -4.78 3.10 0.34
CA CYS A 255 -5.28 3.88 -0.81
C CYS A 255 -5.14 5.38 -0.55
N VAL A 256 -5.11 6.15 -1.63
CA VAL A 256 -4.76 7.58 -1.59
C VAL A 256 -5.96 8.44 -1.99
N ALA A 257 -6.04 9.61 -1.37
CA ALA A 257 -6.94 10.70 -1.68
C ALA A 257 -6.22 12.04 -1.47
N VAL A 258 -6.83 13.14 -1.92
CA VAL A 258 -6.40 14.50 -1.61
C VAL A 258 -7.54 15.22 -0.93
N ALA A 259 -7.27 15.77 0.26
CA ALA A 259 -8.23 16.55 1.02
C ALA A 259 -7.95 18.05 0.89
N THR A 260 -9.01 18.86 1.02
CA THR A 260 -8.90 20.32 1.20
C THR A 260 -9.17 20.65 2.67
N ILE A 261 -8.16 21.14 3.38
CA ILE A 261 -8.23 21.48 4.82
C ILE A 261 -7.78 22.92 4.99
N GLY A 262 -8.68 23.80 5.45
CA GLY A 262 -8.37 25.22 5.61
C GLY A 262 -7.94 25.92 4.30
N GLY A 263 -8.39 25.41 3.14
CA GLY A 263 -7.99 25.89 1.81
C GLY A 263 -6.69 25.29 1.26
N GLU A 264 -5.98 24.48 2.04
CA GLU A 264 -4.76 23.79 1.60
C GLU A 264 -5.03 22.35 1.16
N ARG A 265 -4.29 21.87 0.16
CA ARG A 265 -4.34 20.48 -0.30
C ARG A 265 -3.43 19.61 0.56
N VAL A 266 -3.95 18.50 1.07
CA VAL A 266 -3.23 17.56 1.92
C VAL A 266 -3.38 16.14 1.36
N ALA A 267 -2.28 15.41 1.22
CA ALA A 267 -2.33 14.01 0.83
C ALA A 267 -2.96 13.19 1.97
N VAL A 268 -3.88 12.30 1.64
CA VAL A 268 -4.55 11.42 2.59
C VAL A 268 -4.26 9.98 2.19
N VAL A 269 -3.67 9.22 3.11
CA VAL A 269 -3.48 7.78 2.97
C VAL A 269 -4.38 7.07 3.96
N CYS A 270 -5.26 6.21 3.47
CA CYS A 270 -6.10 5.37 4.31
C CYS A 270 -5.44 4.00 4.45
N SER A 271 -5.29 3.53 5.69
CA SER A 271 -4.77 2.19 6.00
C SER A 271 -5.65 1.50 7.02
N MET A 272 -5.59 0.16 7.08
CA MET A 272 -6.38 -0.66 7.97
C MET A 272 -5.51 -1.72 8.64
N GLY A 273 -5.77 -1.99 9.92
CA GLY A 273 -4.94 -2.86 10.73
C GLY A 273 -3.59 -2.23 11.09
N VAL A 274 -2.83 -2.98 11.88
CA VAL A 274 -1.48 -2.59 12.27
C VAL A 274 -0.53 -2.83 11.10
N ASP A 275 -0.21 -1.76 10.37
CA ASP A 275 0.75 -1.75 9.26
C ASP A 275 1.86 -0.73 9.53
N LEU A 276 3.08 -1.20 9.74
CA LEU A 276 4.23 -0.32 9.96
C LEU A 276 4.72 0.31 8.65
N ASP A 277 4.43 -0.28 7.50
CA ASP A 277 4.78 0.27 6.19
C ASP A 277 3.81 1.34 5.70
N ALA A 278 2.71 1.57 6.43
CA ALA A 278 1.78 2.65 6.11
C ALA A 278 2.43 4.05 6.15
N VAL A 279 3.37 4.29 7.08
CA VAL A 279 4.11 5.58 7.15
C VAL A 279 5.09 5.72 5.97
N PRO A 280 6.00 4.75 5.70
CA PRO A 280 6.72 4.67 4.44
C PRO A 280 5.89 4.92 3.17
N TYR A 281 4.73 4.28 3.11
CA TYR A 281 3.82 4.42 1.98
C TYR A 281 3.25 5.83 1.88
N ALA A 282 2.91 6.45 3.01
CA ALA A 282 2.41 7.83 3.08
C ALA A 282 3.44 8.84 2.54
N VAL A 283 4.72 8.63 2.82
CA VAL A 283 5.81 9.44 2.24
C VAL A 283 5.86 9.29 0.71
N ASP A 284 5.79 8.07 0.20
CA ASP A 284 5.77 7.79 -1.24
C ASP A 284 4.54 8.42 -1.92
N ALA A 285 3.38 8.29 -1.27
CA ALA A 285 2.09 8.77 -1.77
C ALA A 285 2.04 10.30 -1.87
N ARG A 286 2.50 11.03 -0.84
CA ARG A 286 2.51 12.50 -0.89
C ARG A 286 3.41 13.03 -2.00
N THR A 287 4.56 12.38 -2.23
CA THR A 287 5.46 12.72 -3.33
C THR A 287 4.81 12.43 -4.68
N ALA A 288 4.13 11.29 -4.81
CA ALA A 288 3.42 10.92 -6.03
C ALA A 288 2.29 11.89 -6.41
N VAL A 289 1.55 12.43 -5.43
CA VAL A 289 0.51 13.43 -5.68
C VAL A 289 1.05 14.87 -5.70
N GLY A 290 2.36 15.07 -5.50
CA GLY A 290 3.01 16.39 -5.54
C GLY A 290 2.67 17.30 -4.37
N LEU A 291 2.48 16.74 -3.16
CA LEU A 291 2.12 17.47 -1.94
C LEU A 291 3.15 17.25 -0.83
N GLU A 292 3.35 18.26 0.01
CA GLU A 292 4.27 18.17 1.16
C GLU A 292 3.60 17.61 2.42
N ARG A 293 2.36 18.03 2.68
CA ARG A 293 1.58 17.62 3.86
C ARG A 293 0.89 16.29 3.59
N CYS A 294 0.94 15.39 4.57
CA CYS A 294 0.32 14.09 4.48
C CYS A 294 -0.32 13.67 5.81
N MET A 295 -1.51 13.08 5.73
CA MET A 295 -2.21 12.45 6.83
C MET A 295 -2.31 10.95 6.56
N LEU A 296 -2.03 10.15 7.59
CA LEU A 296 -2.30 8.72 7.62
C LEU A 296 -3.58 8.49 8.44
N VAL A 297 -4.68 8.21 7.75
CA VAL A 297 -5.99 7.98 8.37
C VAL A 297 -6.17 6.49 8.61
N VAL A 298 -6.49 6.14 9.84
CA VAL A 298 -6.64 4.74 10.30
C VAL A 298 -7.82 4.64 11.26
N PRO A 299 -8.40 3.45 11.45
CA PRO A 299 -9.32 3.21 12.57
C PRO A 299 -8.67 3.56 13.90
N THR A 300 -9.43 4.11 14.85
CA THR A 300 -8.90 4.48 16.18
C THR A 300 -8.14 3.33 16.86
N ARG A 301 -8.64 2.10 16.73
CA ARG A 301 -8.01 0.89 17.30
C ARG A 301 -6.67 0.52 16.65
N ASP A 302 -6.42 0.99 15.43
CA ASP A 302 -5.24 0.65 14.64
C ASP A 302 -4.11 1.68 14.85
N ALA A 303 -4.44 2.86 15.40
CA ALA A 303 -3.47 3.90 15.74
C ALA A 303 -2.63 3.51 16.95
N ILE A 304 -1.44 2.93 16.71
CA ILE A 304 -0.55 2.43 17.77
C ILE A 304 0.71 3.29 17.95
N PRO A 305 1.32 3.32 19.16
CA PRO A 305 2.45 4.21 19.46
C PRO A 305 3.66 4.07 18.53
N VAL A 306 3.93 2.86 18.02
CA VAL A 306 5.05 2.64 17.10
C VAL A 306 4.82 3.30 15.74
N GLN A 307 3.59 3.41 15.25
CA GLN A 307 3.32 4.17 14.03
C GLN A 307 3.55 5.67 14.26
N GLN A 308 3.16 6.19 15.43
CA GLN A 308 3.42 7.59 15.79
C GLN A 308 4.93 7.88 15.83
N LEU A 309 5.72 6.99 16.43
CA LEU A 309 7.18 7.09 16.43
C LEU A 309 7.75 7.17 15.00
N LEU A 310 7.24 6.36 14.07
CA LEU A 310 7.65 6.40 12.67
C LEU A 310 7.23 7.72 12.00
N ALA A 311 6.01 8.17 12.25
CA ALA A 311 5.45 9.38 11.65
C ALA A 311 6.19 10.65 12.09
N ASP A 312 6.58 10.72 13.37
CA ASP A 312 7.39 11.80 13.95
C ASP A 312 8.83 11.83 13.41
N ALA A 313 9.33 10.70 12.91
CA ALA A 313 10.63 10.61 12.27
C ALA A 313 10.63 11.14 10.83
N VAL A 314 9.47 11.40 10.22
CA VAL A 314 9.37 11.94 8.85
C VAL A 314 9.57 13.46 8.81
N ARG A 315 10.09 13.98 7.69
CA ARG A 315 10.28 15.41 7.40
C ARG A 315 9.72 15.78 6.02
N PRO A 316 8.69 16.63 5.91
CA PRO A 316 7.80 17.08 7.01
C PRO A 316 7.09 15.89 7.70
N PRO A 317 6.62 16.02 8.95
CA PRO A 317 5.94 14.94 9.65
C PRO A 317 4.69 14.44 8.92
N VAL A 318 4.39 13.14 9.07
CA VAL A 318 3.09 12.57 8.71
C VAL A 318 2.17 12.68 9.92
N THR A 319 0.95 13.17 9.76
CA THR A 319 -0.02 13.23 10.87
C THR A 319 -0.87 11.97 10.88
N ILE A 320 -0.87 11.20 11.96
CA ILE A 320 -1.80 10.07 12.12
C ILE A 320 -3.13 10.61 12.59
N VAL A 321 -4.22 10.26 11.90
CA VAL A 321 -5.57 10.68 12.25
C VAL A 321 -6.45 9.45 12.49
N PRO A 322 -6.78 9.16 13.75
CA PRO A 322 -7.73 8.10 14.09
C PRO A 322 -9.16 8.53 13.76
N VAL A 323 -9.93 7.62 13.15
CA VAL A 323 -11.35 7.78 12.85
C VAL A 323 -12.12 6.49 13.14
N ASP A 324 -13.44 6.56 13.37
CA ASP A 324 -14.31 5.40 13.68
C ASP A 324 -15.23 4.99 12.50
#